data_AF-A0A0T1WZX1-F1
#
_entry.id   AF-A0A0T1WZX1-F1
#
_cell.length_a   1.000
_cell.length_b   1.000
_cell.length_c   1.000
_cell.angle_alpha   90.00
_cell.angle_beta   90.00
_cell.angle_gamma   90.00
#
_symmetry.space_group_name_H-M   'P 1'
#
loop_
_entity.id
_entity.type
_entity.pdbx_description
1 polymer ?
#
loop_
_entity_poly.entity_id
_entity_poly.type
_entity_poly.pdbx_seq_one_letter_code
_entity_poly.pdbx_strand_id
1 'polypeptide(L)' 'MNNVLYVGKMIWNKQNYRKNPATERRTHSPMTRNWVFHDRPDLRIVSDELWAKVKKLQVETRED' A
#
# COMPACT_ATOMS: atom_id res chain seq x y z
N MET A 1 -7.01 -5.35 6.59
CA MET A 1 -6.10 -4.22 6.96
C MET A 1 -4.90 -4.24 6.02
N ASN A 2 -4.71 -3.21 5.18
CA ASN A 2 -3.67 -3.22 4.13
C ASN A 2 -2.73 -2.00 4.16
N ASN A 3 -2.84 -1.14 5.19
CA ASN A 3 -1.96 0.02 5.31
C ASN A 3 -0.63 -0.38 5.96
N VAL A 4 0.42 -0.46 5.14
CA VAL A 4 1.80 -0.77 5.57
C VAL A 4 2.43 0.32 6.45
N LEU A 5 1.84 1.53 6.50
CA LEU A 5 2.35 2.61 7.34
C LEU A 5 2.34 2.23 8.81
N TYR A 6 1.43 1.36 9.25
CA TYR A 6 1.32 0.97 10.65
C TYR A 6 2.57 0.29 11.20
N VAL A 7 3.33 -0.41 10.35
CA VAL A 7 4.64 -0.99 10.73
C VAL A 7 5.81 -0.05 10.50
N GLY A 8 5.53 1.22 10.19
CA GLY A 8 6.52 2.22 9.84
C GLY A 8 7.09 2.03 8.45
N LYS A 9 6.31 1.49 7.49
CA LYS A 9 6.73 1.34 6.10
C LYS A 9 5.86 2.18 5.18
N MET A 10 6.47 3.07 4.41
CA MET A 10 5.77 3.94 3.48
C MET A 10 6.11 3.54 2.04
N ILE A 11 5.09 3.46 1.19
CA ILE A 11 5.26 3.11 -0.23
C ILE A 11 4.68 4.23 -1.08
N TRP A 12 5.52 4.80 -1.95
CA TRP A 12 5.18 5.86 -2.89
C TRP A 12 5.02 5.32 -4.30
N ASN A 13 4.41 6.14 -5.16
CA ASN A 13 4.29 5.89 -6.60
C ASN A 13 3.57 4.58 -6.95
N LYS A 14 2.53 4.23 -6.18
CA LYS A 14 1.72 3.02 -6.40
C LYS A 14 0.86 3.09 -7.68
N GLN A 15 0.44 4.30 -8.03
CA GLN A 15 -0.48 4.56 -9.13
C GLN A 15 -0.14 5.88 -9.80
N ASN A 16 -0.38 5.95 -11.10
CA ASN A 16 -0.30 7.19 -11.86
C ASN A 16 -1.70 7.74 -12.09
N TYR A 17 -1.81 9.06 -12.01
CA TYR A 17 -2.99 9.79 -12.44
C TYR A 17 -2.66 10.48 -13.75
N ARG A 18 -3.41 10.17 -14.81
CA ARG A 18 -3.26 10.83 -16.11
C ARG A 18 -4.57 11.49 -16.51
N LYS A 19 -4.50 12.74 -16.97
CA LYS A 19 -5.63 13.45 -17.55
C LYS A 19 -5.66 13.10 -19.04
N ASN A 20 -6.79 12.63 -19.54
CA ASN A 20 -7.00 12.45 -20.96
C ASN A 20 -7.18 13.85 -21.60
N PRO A 21 -6.32 14.25 -22.55
CA PRO A 21 -6.39 15.60 -23.13
C PRO A 21 -7.65 15.81 -23.99
N ALA A 22 -8.23 14.74 -24.53
CA ALA A 22 -9.40 14.82 -25.41
C ALA A 22 -10.74 14.78 -24.65
N THR A 23 -10.81 14.06 -23.53
CA THR A 23 -12.07 13.90 -22.76
C THR A 23 -12.08 14.64 -21.44
N GLU A 24 -10.96 15.27 -21.08
CA GLU A 24 -10.70 15.95 -19.81
C GLU A 24 -10.78 15.07 -18.55
N ARG A 25 -11.19 13.81 -18.69
CA ARG A 25 -11.35 12.85 -17.60
C ARG A 25 -9.98 12.41 -17.05
N ARG A 26 -9.93 12.20 -15.74
CA ARG A 26 -8.77 11.63 -15.05
C ARG A 26 -8.94 10.12 -14.93
N THR A 27 -7.93 9.37 -15.35
CA THR A 27 -7.88 7.91 -15.19
C THR A 27 -6.73 7.56 -14.24
N HIS A 28 -6.97 6.60 -13.36
CA HIS A 28 -5.94 6.01 -12.52
C HIS A 28 -5.45 4.71 -13.16
N SER A 29 -4.15 4.46 -13.11
CA SER A 29 -3.56 3.21 -13.57
C SER A 29 -2.49 2.75 -12.58
N PRO A 30 -2.47 1.46 -12.19
CA PRO A 30 -1.45 0.94 -11.30
C PRO A 30 -0.07 1.08 -11.95
N MET A 31 0.88 1.64 -11.20
CA MET A 31 2.28 1.70 -11.64
C MET A 31 2.92 0.36 -11.29
N THR A 32 3.65 -0.29 -12.20
CA THR A 32 4.17 -1.65 -11.96
C THR A 32 5.67 -1.71 -11.73
N ARG A 33 6.42 -0.62 -11.99
CA ARG A 33 7.88 -0.68 -12.08
C ARG A 33 8.66 0.24 -11.13
N ASN A 34 8.04 1.28 -10.59
CA ASN A 34 8.75 2.36 -9.88
C ASN A 34 8.22 2.62 -8.46
N TRP A 35 7.82 1.58 -7.73
CA TRP A 35 7.41 1.75 -6.33
C TRP A 35 8.64 2.09 -5.48
N VAL A 36 8.52 3.16 -4.71
CA VAL A 36 9.60 3.59 -3.81
C VAL A 36 9.20 3.25 -2.39
N PHE A 37 10.04 2.46 -1.73
CA PHE A 37 9.84 2.03 -0.35
C PHE A 37 10.70 2.91 0.57
N HIS A 38 10.09 3.40 1.64
CA HIS A 38 10.77 4.17 2.68
C HIS A 38 10.44 3.57 4.05
N ASP A 39 11.49 3.26 4.80
CA ASP A 39 11.35 2.92 6.21
C ASP A 39 11.21 4.20 7.03
N ARG A 40 10.12 4.27 7.79
CA ARG A 40 9.69 5.36 8.66
C ARG A 40 9.31 4.80 10.03
N PRO A 41 10.29 4.30 10.80
CA PRO A 41 10.04 3.72 12.13
C PRO A 41 9.41 4.74 13.09
N ASP A 42 9.61 6.04 12.85
CA ASP A 42 8.97 7.16 13.55
C ASP A 42 7.44 7.18 13.42
N LEU A 43 6.90 6.62 12.34
CA LEU A 43 5.45 6.55 12.07
C LEU A 43 4.84 5.21 12.48
N ARG A 44 5.62 4.33 13.11
CA ARG A 44 5.17 3.01 13.53
C ARG A 44 4.13 3.12 14.65
N ILE A 45 2.99 2.47 14.45
CA ILE A 45 1.91 2.39 15.43
C ILE A 45 1.84 0.98 16.05
N VAL A 46 2.14 -0.06 15.26
CA VAL A 46 2.09 -1.47 15.70
C VAL A 46 3.42 -2.17 15.46
N SER A 47 3.71 -3.21 16.23
CA SER A 47 4.89 -4.04 16.03
C SER A 47 4.78 -4.88 14.75
N ASP A 48 5.92 -5.18 14.14
CA ASP A 48 6.01 -6.07 12.97
C ASP A 48 5.43 -7.47 13.28
N GLU A 49 5.61 -7.95 14.52
CA GLU A 49 5.12 -9.26 14.96
C GLU A 49 3.59 -9.31 15.00
N LEU A 50 2.95 -8.29 15.59
CA LEU A 50 1.48 -8.21 15.64
C LEU A 50 0.90 -8.09 14.23
N TRP A 51 1.54 -7.28 13.38
CA TRP A 51 1.14 -7.13 11.99
C TRP A 51 1.21 -8.46 11.22
N ALA A 52 2.29 -9.22 11.37
CA ALA A 52 2.45 -10.52 10.72
C ALA A 52 1.37 -11.52 11.16
N LYS A 53 1.06 -11.58 12.46
CA LYS A 53 -0.02 -12.43 13.01
C LYS A 53 -1.38 -12.09 12.39
N VAL A 54 -1.74 -10.82 12.32
CA VAL A 54 -3.01 -10.36 11.71
C VAL A 54 -3.07 -10.66 10.21
N LYS A 55 -1.95 -10.47 9.48
CA LYS A 55 -1.91 -10.78 8.05
C LYS A 55 -2.08 -12.27 7.78
N LYS A 56 -1.53 -13.14 8.63
CA LYS A 56 -1.72 -14.59 8.54
C LYS A 56 -3.21 -14.97 8.71
N LEU A 57 -3.85 -14.47 9.76
CA LEU A 57 -5.29 -14.69 10.00
C LEU A 57 -6.15 -14.18 8.83
N GLN A 58 -5.84 -13.01 8.27
CA GLN A 58 -6.58 -12.48 7.11
C GLN A 58 -6.44 -13.32 5.84
N VAL A 59 -5.33 -14.04 5.68
CA VAL A 59 -5.18 -14.98 4.55
C VAL A 59 -6.06 -16.19 4.82
N GLU A 60 -5.99 -16.77 6.01
CA GLU A 60 -6.81 -17.92 6.40
C GLU A 60 -8.31 -17.64 6.24
N THR A 61 -8.83 -16.52 6.76
CA THR A 61 -10.25 -16.13 6.61
C THR A 61 -10.68 -15.81 5.18
N ARG A 62 -9.76 -15.62 4.24
CA ARG A 62 -10.09 -15.32 2.84
C ARG A 62 -10.08 -16.55 1.94
N GLU A 63 -9.50 -17.65 2.42
CA GLU A 63 -9.51 -18.96 1.75
C GLU A 63 -10.74 -19.80 2.15
N ASP A 64 -11.42 -19.43 3.24
CA ASP A 64 -12.78 -19.89 3.62
C ASP A 64 -13.88 -19.07 2.92
#